data_AF-A0A6L7KKY5-F1
#
_entry.id   AF-A0A6L7KKY5-F1
#
_cell.length_a   1.000
_cell.length_b   1.000
_cell.length_c   1.000
_cell.angle_alpha   90.00
_cell.angle_beta   90.00
_cell.angle_gamma   90.00
#
_symmetry.space_group_name_H-M   'P 1'
#
loop_
_entity.id
_entity.type
_entity.pdbx_description
1 polymer ?
#
loop_
_entity_poly.entity_id
_entity_poly.type
_entity_poly.pdbx_seq_one_letter_code
_entity_poly.pdbx_strand_id
1 'polypeptide(L)'
;MDASRSHGVPAQARAPSLARGRDLSCPICQKPMKKGYAPFCSKRCADLDLWRWLNGAYSVPCDDELLEEIESADRPSEGRETGH
;
A
#
# COMPACT_ATOMS: atom_id res chain seq x y z
N MET A 1 17.97 14.74 38.78
CA MET A 1 18.06 13.37 38.24
C MET A 1 16.65 12.86 38.10
N ASP A 2 16.01 13.09 36.95
CA ASP A 2 15.24 12.05 36.27
C ASP A 2 15.04 12.51 34.81
N ALA A 3 15.05 11.55 33.90
CA ALA A 3 15.62 11.68 32.58
C ALA A 3 14.60 12.06 31.52
N SER A 4 14.99 13.01 30.67
CA SER A 4 14.43 13.23 29.34
C SER A 4 14.17 11.89 28.63
N ARG A 5 12.94 11.66 28.19
CA ARG A 5 12.65 10.65 27.16
C ARG A 5 11.75 11.24 26.08
N SER A 6 12.41 11.98 25.20
CA SER A 6 11.89 12.50 23.94
C SER A 6 11.39 11.34 23.08
N HIS A 7 10.09 11.27 22.81
CA HIS A 7 9.53 10.41 21.77
C HIS A 7 9.70 11.14 20.43
N GLY A 8 10.91 11.06 19.86
CA GLY A 8 11.18 11.52 18.50
C GLY A 8 10.94 10.38 17.52
N VAL A 9 9.82 10.41 16.80
CA VAL A 9 9.59 9.56 15.64
C VAL A 9 10.53 10.06 14.52
N PRO A 10 11.49 9.27 14.00
CA PRO A 10 12.27 9.74 12.87
C PRO A 10 11.38 9.76 11.62
N ALA A 11 11.23 10.94 11.04
CA ALA A 11 10.58 11.18 9.75
C ALA A 11 11.38 10.50 8.63
N GLN A 12 11.08 9.23 8.39
CA GLN A 12 11.59 8.48 7.25
C GLN A 12 10.67 8.69 6.06
N ALA A 13 10.99 9.70 5.25
CA ALA A 13 10.45 9.86 3.91
C ALA A 13 11.52 10.43 2.97
N ARG A 14 12.51 9.61 2.58
CA ARG A 14 13.23 9.88 1.34
C ARG A 14 12.27 9.58 0.20
N ALA A 15 11.59 10.60 -0.30
CA ALA A 15 10.78 10.50 -1.50
C ALA A 15 11.59 9.88 -2.65
N PRO A 16 11.06 8.90 -3.39
CA PRO A 16 11.77 8.38 -4.55
C PRO A 16 11.88 9.49 -5.60
N SER A 17 13.10 9.75 -6.06
CA SER A 17 13.38 10.68 -7.17
C SER A 17 12.46 10.34 -8.36
N LEU A 18 11.51 11.22 -8.66
CA LEU A 18 10.56 11.08 -9.78
C LEU A 18 11.19 11.09 -11.18
N ALA A 19 12.52 11.14 -11.30
CA ALA A 19 13.21 11.10 -12.59
C ALA A 19 13.65 9.67 -12.96
N ARG A 20 12.98 9.08 -13.99
CA ARG A 20 13.58 8.39 -15.18
C ARG A 20 12.82 7.13 -15.64
N GLY A 21 12.21 7.18 -16.83
CA GLY A 21 12.15 6.09 -17.83
C GLY A 21 11.52 4.74 -17.48
N ARG A 22 10.62 4.65 -16.51
CA ARG A 22 10.04 3.36 -16.06
C ARG A 22 9.13 2.69 -17.08
N ASP A 23 8.66 3.43 -18.08
CA ASP A 23 7.60 2.98 -18.99
C ASP A 23 8.04 1.88 -19.96
N LEU A 24 9.35 1.58 -20.06
CA LEU A 24 9.91 0.55 -20.95
C LEU A 24 10.60 -0.62 -20.22
N SER A 25 10.60 -0.61 -18.89
CA SER A 25 11.33 -1.60 -18.07
C SER A 25 10.40 -2.35 -17.12
N CYS A 26 10.66 -3.64 -16.93
CA CYS A 26 9.90 -4.50 -16.02
C CYS A 26 9.98 -3.96 -14.57
N PRO A 27 8.86 -3.68 -13.89
CA PRO A 27 8.87 -3.11 -12.53
C PRO A 27 9.42 -4.09 -11.48
N ILE A 28 9.50 -5.39 -11.82
CA ILE A 28 9.94 -6.45 -10.92
C ILE A 28 11.45 -6.66 -10.95
N CYS A 29 12.08 -6.56 -12.13
CA CYS A 29 13.50 -6.89 -12.30
C CYS A 29 14.27 -5.96 -13.25
N GLN A 30 13.64 -4.87 -13.72
CA GLN A 30 14.22 -3.81 -14.56
C GLN A 30 14.71 -4.24 -15.95
N LYS A 31 14.47 -5.49 -16.37
CA LYS A 31 14.73 -5.95 -17.74
C LYS A 31 13.78 -5.30 -18.76
N PRO A 32 14.16 -5.20 -20.05
CA PRO A 32 13.27 -4.69 -21.09
C PRO A 32 11.93 -5.42 -21.13
N MET A 33 10.83 -4.68 -21.24
CA MET A 33 9.50 -5.28 -21.34
C MET A 33 9.35 -6.08 -22.64
N LYS A 34 8.52 -7.12 -22.59
CA LYS A 34 8.16 -7.89 -23.78
C LYS A 34 6.70 -7.62 -24.11
N LYS A 35 6.36 -7.29 -25.35
CA LYS A 35 5.00 -6.91 -25.78
C LYS A 35 3.89 -7.86 -25.30
N GLY A 36 4.14 -9.17 -25.30
CA GLY A 36 3.18 -10.18 -24.83
C GLY A 36 3.03 -10.31 -23.31
N TYR A 37 3.91 -9.67 -22.54
CA TYR A 37 3.89 -9.66 -21.08
C TYR A 37 3.89 -8.25 -20.49
N ALA A 38 3.76 -7.20 -21.31
CA ALA A 38 3.79 -5.82 -20.83
C ALA A 38 2.73 -5.63 -19.72
N PRO A 39 3.09 -4.98 -18.59
CA PRO A 39 4.30 -4.18 -18.33
C PRO A 39 5.54 -4.96 -17.83
N PHE A 40 5.56 -6.28 -17.96
CA PHE A 40 6.65 -7.15 -17.49
C PHE A 40 7.54 -7.67 -18.63
N CYS A 41 8.67 -8.27 -18.26
CA CYS A 41 9.55 -8.95 -19.22
C CYS A 41 9.15 -10.41 -19.50
N SER A 42 8.37 -11.05 -18.61
CA SER A 42 7.98 -12.47 -18.72
C SER A 42 6.80 -12.84 -17.82
N LYS A 43 6.19 -14.02 -18.07
CA LYS A 43 5.18 -14.62 -17.18
C LYS A 43 5.66 -14.71 -15.74
N ARG A 44 6.91 -15.13 -15.52
CA ARG A 44 7.49 -15.28 -14.17
C ARG A 44 7.45 -13.98 -13.37
N CYS A 45 7.68 -12.83 -14.01
CA CYS A 45 7.61 -11.54 -13.32
C CYS A 45 6.16 -11.13 -13.03
N ALA A 46 5.22 -11.42 -13.92
CA ALA A 46 3.79 -11.19 -13.67
C ALA A 46 3.28 -12.04 -12.49
N ASP A 47 3.67 -13.32 -12.42
CA ASP A 47 3.29 -14.22 -11.32
C ASP A 47 3.88 -13.74 -9.98
N LEU A 48 5.12 -13.22 -9.98
CA LEU A 48 5.76 -12.69 -8.78
C LEU A 48 5.09 -11.41 -8.28
N ASP A 49 4.66 -10.54 -9.21
CA ASP A 49 3.88 -9.35 -8.88
C ASP A 49 2.54 -9.72 -8.23
N LEU A 50 1.84 -10.71 -8.81
CA LEU A 50 0.60 -11.22 -8.24
C LEU A 50 0.81 -11.77 -6.82
N TRP A 51 1.89 -12.51 -6.59
CA TRP A 51 2.19 -13.02 -5.24
C TRP A 51 2.44 -11.90 -4.23
N ARG A 52 3.09 -10.79 -4.65
CA ARG A 52 3.27 -9.60 -3.80
C ARG A 52 1.93 -8.97 -3.42
N TRP A 53 0.98 -8.92 -4.35
CA TRP A 53 -0.40 -8.50 -4.08
C TRP A 53 -1.07 -9.40 -3.04
N LEU A 54 -1.07 -10.71 -3.27
CA LEU A 54 -1.74 -11.67 -2.40
C LEU A 54 -1.15 -11.70 -0.98
N ASN A 55 0.13 -11.40 -0.83
CA ASN A 55 0.80 -11.35 0.47
C ASN A 55 0.74 -9.99 1.16
N GLY A 56 0.00 -9.02 0.61
CA GLY A 56 -0.13 -7.70 1.22
C GLY A 56 1.14 -6.85 1.17
N ALA A 57 2.09 -7.16 0.29
CA ALA A 57 3.28 -6.32 0.08
C ALA A 57 2.91 -4.96 -0.55
N TYR A 58 1.75 -4.87 -1.20
CA TYR A 58 1.14 -3.63 -1.69
C TYR A 58 0.06 -3.11 -0.72
N SER A 59 0.37 -3.11 0.58
CA SER A 59 -0.48 -2.48 1.60
C SER A 59 -0.13 -1.01 1.78
N VAL A 60 -1.13 -0.22 2.17
CA VAL A 60 -0.95 1.17 2.61
C VAL A 60 -1.07 1.17 4.14
N PRO A 61 -0.12 1.78 4.87
CA PRO A 61 -0.24 1.93 6.30
C PRO A 61 -1.53 2.68 6.66
N CYS A 62 -2.21 2.21 7.70
CA CYS A 62 -3.34 2.89 8.32
C CYS A 62 -2.94 3.31 9.73
N ASP A 63 -3.33 4.52 10.14
CA ASP A 63 -3.28 4.92 11.54
C ASP A 63 -4.58 4.52 12.26
N ASP A 64 -4.52 4.50 13.60
CA ASP A 64 -5.61 4.01 14.44
C ASP A 64 -6.82 4.96 14.37
N GLU A 65 -6.59 6.27 14.25
CA GLU A 65 -7.66 7.26 14.10
C GLU A 65 -8.47 7.07 12.80
N LEU A 66 -7.80 6.81 11.67
CA LEU A 66 -8.46 6.52 10.41
C LEU A 66 -9.23 5.19 10.47
N LEU A 67 -8.69 4.20 11.20
CA LEU A 67 -9.36 2.91 11.36
C LEU A 67 -10.66 3.06 12.15
N GLU A 68 -10.64 3.82 13.25
CA GLU A 68 -11.84 4.11 14.07
C GLU A 68 -12.90 4.88 13.26
N GLU A 69 -12.49 5.86 12.45
CA GLU A 69 -13.42 6.62 11.60
C GLU A 69 -14.10 5.70 10.56
N ILE A 70 -13.35 4.83 9.90
CA ILE A 70 -13.88 3.85 8.94
C ILE A 70 -14.84 2.87 9.62
N GLU A 71 -14.48 2.33 10.79
CA GLU A 71 -15.32 1.38 11.53
C GLU A 71 -16.63 2.03 12.01
N SER A 72 -16.57 3.30 12.42
CA SER A 72 -17.75 4.05 12.85
C SER A 72 -18.71 4.37 11.70
N ALA A 73 -18.18 4.59 10.48
CA ALA A 73 -18.95 4.92 9.30
C ALA A 73 -19.77 3.74 8.75
N ASP A 74 -19.25 2.52 8.88
CA ASP A 74 -19.95 1.29 8.45
C ASP A 74 -20.93 0.75 9.49
N ARG A 75 -20.97 1.32 10.70
CA ARG A 75 -21.92 0.88 11.73
C ARG A 75 -23.33 1.34 11.35
N PRO A 76 -24.30 0.43 11.08
CA PRO A 76 -25.66 0.84 10.82
C PRO A 76 -26.20 1.57 12.05
N SER A 77 -26.83 2.73 11.84
CA SER A 77 -27.49 3.44 12.92
C SER A 77 -28.59 2.54 13.48
N GLU A 78 -28.40 2.01 14.69
CA GLU A 78 -29.45 1.29 15.41
C GLU A 78 -30.62 2.26 15.65
N GLY A 79 -31.68 2.15 14.84
CA GLY A 79 -32.81 3.05 14.96
C GLY A 79 -33.77 3.08 13.79
N ARG A 80 -34.48 1.97 13.53
CA ARG A 80 -35.91 2.04 13.16
C ARG A 80 -36.61 0.72 13.45
N GLU A 81 -37.05 0.58 14.68
CA GLU A 81 -38.15 -0.32 15.04
C GLU A 81 -39.40 0.07 14.20
N THR A 82 -39.67 -0.65 13.11
CA THR A 82 -40.97 -0.58 12.44
C THR A 82 -41.90 -1.58 13.14
N GLY A 83 -42.65 -1.10 14.12
CA GLY A 83 -43.74 -1.85 14.74
C GLY A 83 -44.81 -2.23 13.69
N HIS A 84 -45.29 -3.47 13.77
CA HIS A 84 -46.48 -3.95 13.06
C HIS A 84 -47.67 -3.94 14.01
#